data_AF-A0A948TBZ5-F1
#
_entry.id   AF-A0A948TBZ5-F1
#
_cell.length_a   1.000
_cell.length_b   1.000
_cell.length_c   1.000
_cell.angle_alpha   90.00
_cell.angle_beta   90.00
_cell.angle_gamma   90.00
#
_symmetry.space_group_name_H-M   'P 1'
#
loop_
_entity.id
_entity.type
_entity.pdbx_description
1 polymer ?
#
loop_
_entity_poly.entity_id
_entity_poly.type
_entity_poly.pdbx_seq_one_letter_code
_entity_poly.pdbx_strand_id
1 'polypeptide(L)' 'MNTQKVVYYKDKTEILRERIFSIYSEKDLSIIDVTDYDDDKDFVILTIQYSSPDMLIRLGEEIQYVRTYYQHL' A
#
# COMPACT_ATOMS: atom_id res chain seq x y z
N MET A 1 2.74 -25.17 17.04
CA MET A 1 2.93 -24.61 15.69
C MET A 1 2.36 -23.21 15.71
N ASN A 2 3.22 -22.18 15.69
CA ASN A 2 2.79 -20.79 15.70
C ASN A 2 2.23 -20.45 14.32
N THR A 3 0.91 -20.29 14.23
CA THR A 3 0.23 -19.76 13.05
C THR A 3 0.59 -18.30 12.95
N GLN A 4 1.67 -17.99 12.23
CA GLN A 4 2.04 -16.61 11.92
C GLN A 4 0.89 -16.02 11.10
N LYS A 5 0.19 -15.06 11.72
CA LYS A 5 -1.14 -14.60 11.32
C LYS A 5 -1.00 -13.73 10.07
N VAL A 6 -1.15 -14.33 8.88
CA VAL A 6 -1.22 -13.67 7.56
C VAL A 6 -2.52 -12.87 7.42
N VAL A 7 -2.69 -11.87 8.29
CA VAL A 7 -3.85 -10.96 8.29
C VAL A 7 -3.36 -9.51 8.29
N TYR A 8 -2.12 -9.25 8.72
CA TYR A 8 -1.67 -7.90 9.04
C TYR A 8 -1.43 -7.00 7.82
N TYR A 9 -1.08 -7.53 6.63
CA TYR A 9 -0.72 -6.69 5.48
C TYR A 9 -1.89 -6.30 4.58
N LYS A 10 -2.85 -7.20 4.37
CA LYS A 10 -4.03 -6.91 3.54
C LYS A 10 -4.82 -5.72 4.08
N ASP A 11 -4.99 -5.67 5.41
CA ASP A 11 -5.64 -4.56 6.09
C ASP A 11 -4.88 -3.23 5.88
N LYS A 12 -3.54 -3.25 5.88
CA LYS A 12 -2.72 -2.04 5.65
C LYS A 12 -2.77 -1.58 4.20
N THR A 13 -2.78 -2.51 3.26
CA THR A 13 -2.93 -2.20 1.83
C THR A 13 -4.29 -1.58 1.54
N GLU A 14 -5.35 -2.05 2.21
CA GLU A 14 -6.67 -1.44 2.07
C GLU A 14 -6.71 -0.03 2.67
N ILE A 15 -6.12 0.19 3.85
CA ILE A 15 -5.98 1.54 4.43
C ILE A 15 -5.20 2.48 3.51
N LEU A 16 -4.12 2.00 2.90
CA LEU A 16 -3.33 2.78 1.93
C LEU A 16 -4.19 3.12 0.71
N ARG A 17 -4.95 2.15 0.19
CA ARG A 17 -5.88 2.34 -0.94
C ARG A 17 -6.92 3.41 -0.63
N GLU A 18 -7.62 3.29 0.51
CA GLU A 18 -8.63 4.26 0.95
C GLU A 18 -8.04 5.68 1.07
N ARG A 19 -6.85 5.81 1.65
CA ARG A 19 -6.16 7.11 1.76
C ARG A 19 -5.81 7.68 0.41
N ILE A 20 -5.24 6.88 -0.50
CA ILE A 20 -4.91 7.32 -1.86
C ILE A 20 -6.17 7.83 -2.55
N PHE A 21 -7.28 7.09 -2.50
CA PHE A 21 -8.54 7.49 -3.12
C PHE A 21 -9.21 8.70 -2.46
N SER A 22 -8.92 8.96 -1.19
CA SER A 22 -9.40 10.18 -0.52
C SER A 22 -8.66 11.45 -0.96
N ILE A 23 -7.42 11.32 -1.42
CA ILE A 23 -6.53 12.45 -1.75
C ILE A 23 -6.46 12.64 -3.27
N TYR A 24 -6.41 11.54 -4.03
CA TYR A 24 -6.17 11.52 -5.46
C TYR A 24 -7.37 10.91 -6.20
N SER A 25 -7.65 11.43 -7.39
CA SER A 25 -8.62 10.78 -8.26
C SER A 25 -8.05 9.45 -8.77
N GLU A 26 -8.90 8.44 -9.00
CA GLU A 26 -8.46 7.16 -9.55
C GLU A 26 -7.76 7.28 -10.92
N LYS A 27 -8.05 8.37 -11.66
CA LYS A 27 -7.40 8.67 -12.94
C LYS A 27 -5.96 9.14 -12.77
N ASP A 28 -5.65 9.76 -11.63
CA ASP A 28 -4.32 10.30 -11.35
C ASP A 28 -3.41 9.29 -10.67
N LEU A 29 -3.96 8.51 -9.74
CA LEU A 29 -3.23 7.50 -9.00
C LEU A 29 -4.19 6.39 -8.54
N SER A 30 -3.93 5.15 -8.96
CA SER A 30 -4.73 4.00 -8.55
C SER A 30 -3.89 2.73 -8.39
N ILE A 31 -4.24 1.93 -7.38
CA ILE A 31 -3.69 0.58 -7.19
C ILE A 31 -4.51 -0.37 -8.06
N ILE A 32 -3.93 -0.89 -9.13
CA ILE A 32 -4.63 -1.76 -10.08
C ILE A 32 -4.44 -3.25 -9.80
N ASP A 33 -3.39 -3.62 -9.06
CA ASP A 33 -3.17 -5.00 -8.64
C ASP A 33 -2.38 -5.07 -7.32
N VAL A 34 -2.63 -6.14 -6.56
CA VAL A 34 -1.96 -6.46 -5.30
C VAL A 34 -1.60 -7.94 -5.33
N THR A 35 -0.31 -8.23 -5.46
CA THR A 35 0.21 -9.60 -5.45
C THR A 35 0.89 -9.88 -4.11
N ASP A 36 0.36 -10.86 -3.37
CA ASP A 36 1.02 -11.44 -2.20
C ASP A 36 2.03 -12.49 -2.68
N TYR A 37 3.28 -12.41 -2.25
CA TYR A 37 4.28 -13.40 -2.60
C TYR A 37 4.32 -14.49 -1.54
N ASP A 38 3.78 -15.66 -1.87
CA ASP A 38 3.48 -16.74 -0.92
C ASP A 38 4.74 -17.42 -0.34
N ASP A 39 5.87 -17.34 -1.05
CA ASP A 39 7.13 -18.01 -0.66
C ASP A 39 7.88 -17.28 0.47
N ASP A 40 7.61 -15.99 0.65
CA ASP A 40 8.20 -15.14 1.70
C ASP A 40 7.09 -14.19 2.16
N LYS A 41 6.31 -14.65 3.15
CA LYS A 41 5.04 -14.07 3.65
C LYS A 41 5.13 -12.65 4.24
N ASP A 42 6.23 -11.97 4.00
CA ASP A 42 6.57 -10.66 4.55
C ASP A 42 6.56 -9.54 3.51
N PHE A 43 6.21 -9.80 2.25
CA PHE A 43 6.12 -8.74 1.23
C PHE A 43 4.89 -8.83 0.32
N VAL A 44 4.43 -7.65 -0.08
CA VAL A 44 3.33 -7.43 -1.01
C VAL A 44 3.81 -6.53 -2.13
N ILE A 45 3.49 -6.90 -3.37
CA ILE A 45 3.76 -6.10 -4.55
C ILE A 45 2.49 -5.37 -4.95
N LEU A 46 2.58 -4.04 -5.07
CA LEU A 46 1.49 -3.20 -5.56
C LEU A 46 1.80 -2.75 -6.99
N THR A 47 0.88 -3.00 -7.91
CA THR A 47 0.94 -2.40 -9.25
C THR A 47 0.12 -1.12 -9.26
N ILE A 48 0.77 -0.03 -9.66
CA ILE A 48 0.20 1.32 -9.61
C ILE A 48 0.06 1.88 -11.02
N GLN A 49 -1.14 2.37 -11.35
CA GLN A 49 -1.35 3.24 -12.50
C GLN A 49 -1.29 4.71 -12.05
N TYR A 50 -0.59 5.54 -12.81
CA TYR A 50 -0.40 6.94 -12.50
C TYR A 50 -0.42 7.82 -13.76
N SER A 51 -0.94 9.04 -13.64
CA SER A 51 -1.04 9.99 -14.76
C SER A 51 0.26 10.74 -15.04
N SER A 52 1.13 10.88 -14.05
CA SER A 52 2.43 11.55 -14.19
C SER A 52 3.46 11.05 -13.15
N PRO A 53 4.77 11.19 -13.42
CA PRO A 53 5.82 10.80 -12.48
C PRO A 53 5.74 11.48 -11.10
N ASP A 54 5.18 12.70 -11.01
CA ASP A 54 4.96 13.40 -9.73
C ASP A 54 4.09 12.59 -8.76
N MET A 55 3.11 11.84 -9.30
CA MET A 55 2.21 11.02 -8.50
C MET A 55 2.93 9.87 -7.80
N LEU A 56 4.00 9.33 -8.40
CA LEU A 56 4.83 8.31 -7.75
C LEU A 56 5.64 8.88 -6.58
N ILE A 57 6.11 10.12 -6.69
CA ILE A 57 6.82 10.80 -5.60
C ILE A 57 5.89 10.97 -4.41
N ARG A 58 4.69 11.51 -4.66
CA ARG A 58 3.65 11.69 -3.64
C ARG A 58 3.20 10.39 -2.99
N LEU A 59 3.04 9.33 -3.79
CA LEU A 59 2.74 7.99 -3.27
C LEU A 59 3.85 7.51 -2.32
N GLY A 60 5.12 7.73 -2.68
CA GLY A 60 6.25 7.40 -1.83
C GLY A 60 6.20 8.12 -0.47
N GLU A 61 5.85 9.40 -0.46
CA GLU A 61 5.65 10.19 0.77
C GLU A 61 4.51 9.63 1.64
N GLU A 62 3.36 9.28 1.03
CA GLU A 62 2.24 8.66 1.76
C GLU A 62 2.61 7.30 2.38
N ILE A 63 3.34 6.45 1.64
CA ILE A 63 3.80 5.16 2.15
C ILE A 63 4.74 5.36 3.36
N GLN A 64 5.66 6.33 3.29
CA GLN A 64 6.54 6.64 4.43
C GLN A 64 5.76 7.15 5.64
N TYR A 65 4.77 8.01 5.41
CA TYR A 65 3.91 8.53 6.47
C TYR A 65 3.15 7.40 7.18
N VAL A 66 2.52 6.50 6.43
CA VAL A 66 1.77 5.36 6.99
C VAL A 66 2.69 4.44 7.80
N ARG A 67 3.90 4.15 7.31
CA ARG A 67 4.89 3.33 8.05
C ARG A 67 5.28 3.95 9.38
N THR A 68 5.51 5.26 9.42
CA THR A 68 5.97 5.96 10.62
C THR A 68 4.86 6.02 11.67
N TYR A 69 3.63 6.32 11.26
CA TYR A 69 2.49 6.40 12.19
C TYR A 69 2.16 5.06 12.85
N TYR A 70 2.35 3.95 12.12
CA TYR A 70 2.12 2.61 12.67
C TYR A 70 3.24 2.05 13.54
N GLN A 71 4.44 2.64 13.52
CA GLN A 71 5.49 2.28 14.51
C GLN A 71 5.22 2.89 15.89
N HIS A 72 4.33 3.89 15.98
CA HIS A 72 4.04 4.64 17.20
C HIS A 72 2.67 4.31 17.83
N LEU A 73 1.98 3.29 17.32
CA LEU A 73 0.74 2.70 17.87
C LEU A 73 1.02 1.29 18.37
#